data_AF-A0A3D2B085-F1
#
_entry.id   AF-A0A3D2B085-F1
#
_cell.length_a   1.000
_cell.length_b   1.000
_cell.length_c   1.000
_cell.angle_alpha   90.00
_cell.angle_beta   90.00
_cell.angle_gamma   90.00
#
_symmetry.space_group_name_H-M   'P 1'
#
loop_
_entity.id
_entity.type
_entity.pdbx_description
1 polymer ?
#
loop_
_entity_poly.entity_id
_entity_poly.type
_entity_poly.pdbx_seq_one_letter_code
_entity_poly.pdbx_strand_id
1 'polypeptide(L)' 'NPETTTGGRALKFYSSVRIDIRRIGAIKSGDVVVGGRTRVKIVKNKVAPPFRLAEFDIMY' A
#
# COMPACT_ATOMS: atom_id res chain seq x y z
N ASN A 1 6.82 -7.93 -13.40
CA ASN A 1 5.45 -7.44 -13.22
C ASN A 1 5.41 -5.94 -13.53
N PRO A 2 4.90 -5.46 -14.68
CA PRO A 2 4.75 -4.03 -14.90
C PRO A 2 3.33 -3.59 -14.49
N GLU A 3 3.08 -3.52 -13.18
CA GLU A 3 1.93 -2.74 -12.69
C GLU A 3 2.24 -1.26 -12.96
N THR A 4 1.40 -0.61 -13.78
CA THR A 4 1.54 0.80 -14.15
C THR A 4 0.41 1.60 -13.53
N THR A 5 0.73 2.81 -13.05
CA THR A 5 -0.28 3.76 -12.56
C THR A 5 -0.82 4.54 -13.76
N THR A 6 -2.12 4.82 -13.78
CA THR A 6 -2.75 5.70 -14.76
C THR A 6 -2.20 7.14 -14.66
N GLY A 7 -2.35 7.95 -15.71
CA GLY A 7 -1.82 9.33 -15.73
C GLY A 7 -0.37 9.47 -16.18
N GLY A 8 0.19 8.47 -16.86
CA GLY A 8 1.51 8.53 -17.48
C GLY A 8 2.67 8.52 -16.47
N ARG A 9 3.83 9.07 -16.88
CA ARG A 9 5.07 9.00 -16.08
C ARG A 9 5.27 10.19 -15.13
N ALA A 10 4.53 11.29 -15.32
CA ALA A 10 4.74 12.53 -14.56
C ALA A 10 4.64 12.29 -13.04
N LEU A 11 3.55 11.62 -12.60
CA LEU A 11 3.33 11.33 -11.18
C LEU A 11 4.50 10.53 -10.56
N LYS A 12 5.10 9.60 -11.31
CA LYS A 12 6.24 8.80 -10.84
C LYS A 12 7.46 9.67 -10.51
N PHE A 13 7.68 10.79 -11.19
CA PHE A 13 8.84 11.66 -11.00
C PHE A 13 8.59 12.78 -9.99
N TYR A 14 7.42 13.42 -10.07
CA TYR A 14 7.08 14.56 -9.23
C TYR A 14 6.72 14.18 -7.79
N SER A 15 6.15 12.98 -7.55
CA SER A 15 5.79 12.57 -6.19
C SER A 15 7.02 12.47 -5.26
N SER A 16 6.94 13.04 -4.06
CA SER A 16 7.98 12.88 -3.03
C SER A 16 7.96 11.50 -2.37
N VAL A 17 6.76 10.93 -2.21
CA VAL A 17 6.54 9.59 -1.66
C VAL A 17 5.58 8.82 -2.58
N ARG A 18 5.83 7.52 -2.78
CA ARG A 18 4.90 6.60 -3.44
C ARG A 18 4.67 5.39 -2.57
N ILE A 19 3.41 5.07 -2.40
CA ILE A 19 2.93 4.03 -1.49
C ILE A 19 2.19 3.00 -2.34
N ASP A 20 2.63 1.75 -2.25
CA ASP A 20 1.94 0.58 -2.82
C ASP A 20 1.19 -0.11 -1.67
N ILE A 21 -0.14 -0.12 -1.75
CA ILE A 21 -1.03 -0.68 -0.75
C ILE A 21 -1.68 -1.95 -1.32
N ARG A 22 -1.53 -3.06 -0.61
CA ARG A 22 -2.10 -4.36 -0.99
C ARG A 22 -2.81 -4.99 0.19
N ARG A 23 -4.05 -5.42 -0.03
CA ARG A 23 -4.77 -6.24 0.94
C ARG A 23 -4.16 -7.64 0.95
N ILE A 24 -3.74 -8.12 2.12
CA ILE A 24 -3.19 -9.47 2.30
C ILE A 24 -4.28 -10.46 2.69
N GLY A 25 -5.26 -10.02 3.47
CA GLY A 25 -6.29 -10.90 4.01
C GLY A 25 -7.52 -10.18 4.53
N ALA A 26 -8.51 -10.98 4.93
CA ALA A 26 -9.69 -10.53 5.64
C ALA A 26 -9.58 -10.96 7.12
N ILE A 27 -9.92 -10.06 8.03
CA ILE A 27 -10.04 -10.34 9.45
C ILE A 27 -11.49 -10.74 9.68
N LYS A 28 -11.69 -11.98 10.11
CA LYS A 28 -13.03 -12.54 10.39
C LYS A 28 -13.17 -12.77 11.90
N SER A 29 -14.35 -12.48 12.42
CA SER A 29 -14.77 -12.85 13.78
C SER A 29 -16.04 -13.68 13.63
N GLY A 30 -15.90 -15.00 13.76
CA GLY A 30 -16.94 -15.95 13.36
C GLY A 30 -17.22 -15.87 11.85
N ASP A 31 -18.51 -15.71 11.51
CA ASP A 31 -18.97 -15.59 10.12
C ASP A 31 -18.91 -14.16 9.56
N VAL A 32 -18.59 -13.17 10.39
CA VAL A 32 -18.59 -11.75 10.00
C VAL A 32 -17.18 -11.29 9.66
N VAL A 33 -17.02 -10.62 8.51
CA VAL A 33 -15.76 -9.97 8.12
C VAL A 33 -15.67 -8.63 8.83
N VAL A 34 -14.85 -8.56 9.89
CA VAL A 34 -14.70 -7.36 10.74
C VAL A 34 -13.60 -6.43 10.21
N GLY A 35 -12.75 -6.89 9.30
CA GLY A 35 -11.67 -6.07 8.79
C GLY A 35 -10.89 -6.64 7.61
N GLY A 36 -9.88 -5.90 7.17
CA GLY A 36 -8.90 -6.30 6.18
C GLY A 36 -7.48 -6.03 6.65
N ARG A 37 -6.64 -7.06 6.69
CA ARG A 37 -5.21 -6.91 6.93
C ARG A 37 -4.53 -6.40 5.67
N THR A 38 -3.83 -5.29 5.80
CA THR A 38 -3.26 -4.55 4.67
C THR A 38 -1.76 -4.35 4.85
N ARG A 39 -1.01 -4.57 3.77
CA ARG A 39 0.42 -4.28 3.70
C ARG A 39 0.66 -3.11 2.80
N VAL A 40 1.50 -2.23 3.28
CA VAL A 40 1.92 -1.01 2.61
C VAL A 40 3.42 -1.05 2.39
N LYS A 41 3.85 -0.83 1.16
CA LYS A 41 5.26 -0.72 0.77
C LYS A 41 5.55 0.69 0.28
N ILE A 42 6.59 1.30 0.84
CA ILE A 42 7.09 2.58 0.36
C ILE A 42 7.97 2.33 -0.88
N VAL A 43 7.42 2.51 -2.08
CA VAL A 43 8.12 2.26 -3.35
C VAL A 43 9.04 3.42 -3.75
N LYS A 44 8.72 4.64 -3.32
CA LYS A 44 9.56 5.83 -3.51
C LYS A 44 9.50 6.68 -2.25
N ASN A 45 10.64 7.17 -1.80
CA ASN A 45 10.74 8.13 -0.71
C ASN A 45 11.91 9.08 -0.99
N LYS A 46 11.66 10.39 -1.00
CA LYS A 46 12.70 11.42 -1.16
C LYS A 46 13.17 12.02 0.18
N VAL A 47 12.53 11.68 1.30
CA VAL A 47 12.76 12.30 2.61
C VAL A 47 13.47 11.35 3.58
N ALA A 48 13.28 10.04 3.41
CA ALA A 48 13.84 9.00 4.28
C ALA A 48 14.13 7.72 3.46
N PRO A 49 14.78 6.69 4.05
CA PRO A 49 15.07 5.45 3.34
C PRO A 49 13.81 4.81 2.71
N PRO A 50 13.82 4.47 1.41
CA PRO A 50 12.71 3.82 0.73
C PRO A 50 12.63 2.32 1.05
N PHE A 51 11.60 1.65 0.52
CA PHE A 51 11.37 0.19 0.59
C PHE A 51 11.03 -0.38 1.96
N ARG A 52 10.73 0.47 2.94
CA ARG A 52 10.13 0.03 4.20
C ARG A 52 8.72 -0.54 3.97
N LEU A 53 8.40 -1.55 4.76
CA LEU A 53 7.10 -2.21 4.81
C LEU A 53 6.40 -1.81 6.11
N ALA A 54 5.10 -1.57 6.01
CA ALA A 54 4.21 -1.41 7.14
C ALA A 54 3.04 -2.39 6.97
N GLU A 55 2.67 -3.07 8.05
CA GLU A 55 1.48 -3.92 8.10
C GLU A 55 0.55 -3.38 9.16
N PHE A 56 -0.72 -3.25 8.82
CA PHE A 56 -1.74 -2.85 9.76
C PHE A 56 -3.09 -3.45 9.38
N ASP A 57 -3.96 -3.48 10.37
CA ASP A 57 -5.31 -3.98 10.25
C ASP A 57 -6.26 -2.80 10.04
N ILE A 58 -7.11 -2.89 9.02
CA ILE A 58 -8.18 -1.93 8.75
C ILE A 58 -9.47 -2.59 9.22
N MET A 59 -10.03 -2.11 10.34
CA MET A 59 -11.33 -2.55 10.83
C MET A 59 -12.44 -1.77 10.10
N TYR A 60 -13.58 -2.42 9.84
CA TYR A 60 -14.76 -1.79 9.22
C TYR A 60 -15.83 -1.44 10.25
#